data_AF-A0A960FZ93-F1
#
_entry.id   AF-A0A960FZ93-F1
#
_cell.length_a   1.000
_cell.length_b   1.000
_cell.length_c   1.000
_cell.angle_alpha   90.00
_cell.angle_beta   90.00
_cell.angle_gamma   90.00
#
_symmetry.space_group_name_H-M   'P 1'
#
loop_
_entity.id
_entity.type
_entity.pdbx_description
1 polymer ?
#
loop_
_entity_poly.entity_id
_entity_poly.type
_entity_poly.pdbx_seq_one_letter_code
_entity_poly.pdbx_strand_id
1 'polypeptide(L)'
;GTQCYARVIRAGEELIVQTFSVVSVVDYSPELGEFLNELNRILVFVRAFHTGGQILLENDLFAHDLNGYTLSRALTFLAVTTTDFGPQMVEKFGGTAQFDPSIIQEPII
;
A
#
# COMPACT_ATOMS: atom_id res chain seq x y z
N GLY A 1 6.18 10.08 7.60
CA GLY A 1 5.88 10.10 6.15
C GLY A 1 5.72 8.67 5.74
N THR A 2 4.83 8.37 4.80
CA THR A 2 4.69 7.00 4.31
C THR A 2 5.88 6.69 3.40
N GLN A 3 6.70 5.71 3.79
CA GLN A 3 7.75 5.24 2.89
C GLN A 3 7.09 4.40 1.79
N CYS A 4 7.25 4.84 0.55
CA CYS A 4 6.77 4.16 -0.64
C CYS A 4 7.95 3.56 -1.39
N TYR A 5 7.76 2.34 -1.89
CA TYR A 5 8.71 1.60 -2.69
C TYR A 5 8.10 1.36 -4.06
N ALA A 6 8.96 1.17 -5.06
CA ALA A 6 8.55 0.76 -6.40
C ALA A 6 9.44 -0.39 -6.85
N ARG A 7 8.84 -1.36 -7.55
CA ARG A 7 9.57 -2.43 -8.24
C ARG A 7 8.96 -2.69 -9.59
N VAL A 8 9.76 -3.18 -10.52
CA VAL A 8 9.27 -3.66 -11.81
C VAL A 8 9.17 -5.18 -11.74
N ILE A 9 8.00 -5.73 -12.06
CA ILE A 9 7.75 -7.17 -12.17
C ILE A 9 7.29 -7.51 -13.58
N ARG A 10 7.46 -8.77 -13.96
CA ARG A 10 6.96 -9.31 -15.24
C ARG A 10 5.67 -10.09 -14.99
N ALA A 11 4.63 -9.77 -15.74
CA ALA A 11 3.34 -10.46 -15.73
C ALA A 11 3.02 -10.96 -17.15
N GLY A 12 3.53 -12.15 -17.49
CA GLY A 12 3.52 -12.63 -18.88
C GLY A 12 4.39 -11.78 -19.79
N GLU A 13 3.81 -11.27 -20.87
CA GLU A 13 4.50 -10.35 -21.80
C GLU A 13 4.50 -8.89 -21.31
N GLU A 14 3.72 -8.57 -20.27
CA GLU A 14 3.64 -7.22 -19.72
C GLU A 14 4.69 -6.97 -18.64
N LEU A 15 5.11 -5.71 -18.53
CA LEU A 15 5.87 -5.20 -17.40
C LEU A 15 4.94 -4.36 -16.52
N ILE A 16 4.96 -4.64 -15.22
CA ILE A 16 4.16 -3.93 -14.22
C ILE A 16 5.10 -3.19 -13.29
N VAL A 17 4.84 -1.91 -13.09
CA VAL A 17 5.46 -1.09 -12.06
C VAL A 17 4.55 -1.16 -10.85
N GLN A 18 4.98 -1.92 -9.85
CA GLN A 18 4.25 -2.12 -8.61
C GLN A 18 4.80 -1.13 -7.58
N THR A 19 3.96 -0.22 -7.12
CA THR A 19 4.24 0.68 -6.01
C THR A 19 3.58 0.18 -4.73
N PHE A 20 4.29 0.21 -3.62
CA PHE A 20 3.78 -0.33 -2.36
C PHE A 20 4.33 0.39 -1.13
N SER A 21 3.60 0.29 -0.03
CA SER A 21 4.02 0.75 1.29
C SER A 21 3.84 -0.37 2.30
N VAL A 22 4.80 -0.46 3.23
CA VAL A 22 4.74 -1.36 4.37
C VAL A 22 3.96 -0.67 5.48
N VAL A 23 2.88 -1.29 5.94
CA VAL A 23 2.06 -0.75 7.03
C VAL A 23 2.62 -1.21 8.37
N SER A 24 2.75 -2.53 8.55
CA SER A 24 3.19 -3.13 9.80
C SER A 24 3.89 -4.46 9.54
N VAL A 25 4.87 -4.80 10.38
CA VAL A 25 5.45 -6.15 10.47
C VAL A 25 4.66 -6.92 11.53
N VAL A 26 3.91 -7.92 11.09
CA VAL A 26 2.99 -8.70 11.93
C VAL A 26 2.76 -10.09 11.32
N ASP A 27 2.62 -11.10 12.16
CA ASP A 27 2.30 -12.46 11.71
C ASP A 27 0.87 -12.57 11.16
N TYR A 28 0.66 -13.51 10.24
CA TYR A 28 -0.65 -13.76 9.69
C TYR A 28 -1.60 -14.32 10.76
N SER A 29 -2.84 -13.85 10.75
CA SER A 29 -3.95 -14.50 11.45
C SER A 29 -5.18 -14.60 10.52
N PRO A 30 -6.09 -15.56 10.74
CA PRO A 30 -7.34 -15.63 9.98
C PRO A 30 -8.16 -14.33 10.07
N GLU A 31 -8.20 -13.71 11.25
CA GLU A 31 -8.89 -12.42 11.46
C GLU A 31 -8.27 -11.29 10.64
N LEU A 32 -6.93 -11.24 10.53
CA LEU A 32 -6.26 -10.30 9.65
C LEU A 32 -6.65 -10.54 8.19
N GLY A 33 -6.69 -11.80 7.75
CA GLY A 33 -7.13 -12.15 6.40
C GLY A 33 -8.55 -11.68 6.09
N GLU A 34 -9.50 -11.91 7.00
CA GLU A 34 -10.89 -11.43 6.86
C GLU A 34 -10.99 -9.91 6.79
N PHE A 35 -10.24 -9.21 7.65
CA PHE A 35 -10.19 -7.76 7.64
C PHE A 35 -9.63 -7.20 6.34
N LEU A 36 -8.51 -7.75 5.84
CA LEU A 36 -7.90 -7.31 4.59
C LEU A 36 -8.83 -7.56 3.40
N ASN A 37 -9.56 -8.67 3.39
CA ASN A 37 -10.58 -8.95 2.38
C ASN A 37 -11.72 -7.93 2.42
N GLU A 38 -12.24 -7.59 3.60
CA GLU A 38 -13.30 -6.58 3.73
C GLU A 38 -12.81 -5.20 3.28
N LEU A 39 -11.60 -4.82 3.70
CA LEU A 39 -10.98 -3.58 3.26
C LEU A 39 -10.82 -3.53 1.73
N ASN A 40 -10.36 -4.62 1.12
CA ASN A 40 -10.22 -4.71 -0.33
C ASN A 40 -11.54 -4.56 -1.09
N ARG A 41 -12.70 -4.80 -0.46
CA ARG A 41 -14.01 -4.55 -1.09
C ARG A 41 -14.34 -3.07 -1.24
N ILE A 42 -13.77 -2.21 -0.40
CA ILE A 42 -14.00 -0.77 -0.43
C ILE A 42 -12.85 0.01 -1.08
N LEU A 43 -11.64 -0.56 -1.13
CA LEU A 43 -10.52 0.04 -1.85
C LEU A 43 -10.71 -0.11 -3.36
N VAL A 44 -10.38 0.96 -4.09
CA VAL A 44 -10.52 1.00 -5.56
C VAL A 44 -9.16 0.84 -6.25
N PHE A 45 -8.22 1.72 -5.95
CA PHE A 45 -6.92 1.81 -6.65
C PHE A 45 -5.78 1.12 -5.93
N VAL A 46 -5.98 0.76 -4.66
CA VAL A 46 -4.95 0.15 -3.80
C VAL A 46 -5.49 -1.20 -3.31
N ARG A 47 -4.60 -2.17 -3.13
CA ARG A 47 -4.91 -3.46 -2.51
C ARG A 47 -4.11 -3.63 -1.24
N ALA A 48 -4.74 -4.24 -0.24
CA ALA A 48 -4.15 -4.59 1.04
C ALA A 48 -3.93 -6.10 1.10
N PHE A 49 -2.74 -6.54 1.50
CA PHE A 49 -2.41 -7.96 1.54
C PHE A 49 -1.37 -8.22 2.62
N HIS A 50 -1.39 -9.46 3.12
CA HIS A 50 -0.35 -9.96 4.02
C HIS A 50 0.60 -10.84 3.23
N THR A 51 1.91 -10.60 3.39
CA THR A 51 2.94 -11.45 2.80
C THR A 51 4.25 -11.26 3.56
N GLY A 52 5.03 -12.34 3.70
CA GLY A 52 6.34 -12.29 4.33
C GLY A 52 6.35 -11.74 5.77
N GLY A 53 5.26 -11.91 6.53
CA GLY A 53 5.14 -11.37 7.89
C GLY A 53 4.88 -9.86 7.93
N GLN A 54 4.31 -9.30 6.87
CA GLN A 54 4.05 -7.87 6.74
C GLN A 54 2.67 -7.62 6.14
N ILE A 55 2.04 -6.52 6.56
CA ILE A 55 0.90 -5.93 5.86
C ILE A 55 1.43 -4.91 4.87
N LEU A 56 1.03 -5.06 3.61
CA LEU A 56 1.36 -4.17 2.52
C LEU A 56 0.10 -3.53 1.96
N LEU A 57 0.25 -2.29 1.50
CA LEU A 57 -0.67 -1.64 0.58
C LEU A 57 0.05 -1.46 -0.75
N GLU A 58 -0.58 -1.81 -1.87
CA GLU A 58 0.03 -1.69 -3.20
C GLU A 58 -0.93 -1.18 -4.25
N ASN A 59 -0.36 -0.70 -5.34
CA ASN A 59 -1.04 -0.52 -6.61
C ASN A 59 -0.09 -0.78 -7.78
N ASP A 60 -0.69 -1.18 -8.89
CA ASP A 60 0.00 -1.60 -10.09
C ASP A 60 -0.23 -0.60 -11.22
N LEU A 61 0.83 -0.34 -11.97
CA LEU A 61 0.82 0.45 -13.19
C LEU A 61 1.39 -0.39 -14.34
N PHE A 62 0.78 -0.36 -15.50
CA PHE A 62 1.45 -0.87 -16.70
C PHE A 62 2.69 -0.02 -16.99
N ALA A 63 3.84 -0.66 -17.22
CA ALA A 63 5.08 0.06 -17.44
C ALA A 63 5.03 0.96 -18.69
N HIS A 64 4.25 0.58 -19.71
CA HIS A 64 4.06 1.37 -20.93
C HIS A 64 3.18 2.62 -20.72
N ASP A 65 2.37 2.65 -19.65
CA ASP A 65 1.55 3.81 -19.23
C ASP A 65 2.27 4.70 -18.20
N LEU A 66 3.48 4.32 -17.78
CA LEU A 66 4.22 5.04 -16.76
C LEU A 66 4.69 6.40 -17.28
N ASN A 67 4.27 7.44 -16.58
CA ASN A 67 4.78 8.81 -16.73
C ASN A 67 4.71 9.52 -15.37
N GLY A 68 5.19 10.76 -15.31
CA GLY A 68 5.21 11.53 -14.05
C GLY A 68 3.82 11.69 -13.42
N TYR A 69 2.77 11.85 -14.23
CA TYR A 69 1.41 11.99 -13.75
C TYR A 69 0.85 10.67 -13.21
N THR A 70 0.99 9.56 -13.94
CA THR A 70 0.47 8.26 -13.50
C THR A 70 1.19 7.75 -12.25
N LEU A 71 2.51 7.95 -12.17
CA LEU A 71 3.30 7.64 -10.98
C LEU A 71 2.90 8.51 -9.78
N SER A 72 2.78 9.82 -9.98
CA SER A 72 2.39 10.75 -8.90
C SER A 72 1.04 10.35 -8.30
N ARG A 73 0.02 10.10 -9.14
CA ARG A 73 -1.28 9.64 -8.66
C ARG A 73 -1.20 8.31 -7.91
N ALA A 74 -0.43 7.35 -8.41
CA ALA A 74 -0.27 6.06 -7.75
C ALA A 74 0.31 6.21 -6.35
N LEU A 75 1.36 7.02 -6.20
CA LEU A 75 1.97 7.33 -4.91
C LEU A 75 1.02 8.12 -4.00
N THR A 76 0.22 9.06 -4.52
CA THR A 76 -0.79 9.79 -3.75
C THR A 76 -1.85 8.83 -3.19
N PHE A 77 -2.43 7.96 -4.02
CA PHE A 77 -3.44 7.00 -3.54
C PHE A 77 -2.87 6.06 -2.49
N LEU A 78 -1.64 5.59 -2.68
CA LEU A 78 -0.95 4.74 -1.72
C LEU A 78 -0.71 5.46 -0.39
N ALA A 79 -0.22 6.70 -0.43
CA ALA A 79 0.04 7.51 0.76
C ALA A 79 -1.26 7.80 1.53
N VAL A 80 -2.33 8.21 0.84
CA VAL A 80 -3.65 8.47 1.45
C VAL A 80 -4.20 7.19 2.07
N THR A 81 -4.21 6.08 1.33
CA THR A 81 -4.73 4.80 1.85
C THR A 81 -3.95 4.33 3.07
N THR A 82 -2.62 4.47 3.06
CA THR A 82 -1.78 4.11 4.21
C THR A 82 -2.07 5.01 5.42
N THR A 83 -2.33 6.29 5.18
CA THR A 83 -2.68 7.25 6.23
C THR A 83 -4.02 6.93 6.88
N ASP A 84 -5.03 6.66 6.05
CA ASP A 84 -6.40 6.50 6.52
C ASP A 84 -6.59 5.16 7.25
N PHE A 85 -5.98 4.09 6.74
CA PHE A 85 -6.21 2.73 7.24
C PHE A 85 -5.04 2.14 8.02
N GLY A 86 -3.81 2.60 7.79
CA GLY A 86 -2.62 2.07 8.45
C GLY A 86 -2.69 2.10 9.99
N PRO A 87 -3.09 3.23 10.62
CA PRO A 87 -3.25 3.30 12.06
C PRO A 87 -4.23 2.27 12.62
N GLN A 88 -5.37 2.06 11.94
CA GLN A 88 -6.40 1.10 12.35
C GLN A 88 -5.88 -0.34 12.27
N MET A 89 -5.06 -0.65 11.25
CA MET A 89 -4.42 -1.96 11.14
C MET A 89 -3.42 -2.21 12.27
N VAL A 90 -2.58 -1.22 12.59
CA VAL A 90 -1.60 -1.33 13.68
C VAL A 90 -2.29 -1.41 15.04
N GLU A 91 -3.35 -0.62 15.26
CA GLU A 91 -4.11 -0.67 16.51
C GLU A 91 -4.78 -2.03 16.70
N LYS A 92 -5.38 -2.59 15.65
CA LYS A 92 -6.13 -3.85 15.73
C LYS A 92 -5.23 -5.09 15.79
N PHE A 93 -4.17 -5.14 14.99
CA PHE A 93 -3.34 -6.34 14.81
C PHE A 93 -1.94 -6.22 15.42
N GLY A 94 -1.56 -5.02 15.88
CA GLY A 94 -0.25 -4.75 16.45
C GLY A 94 0.88 -4.70 15.42
N GLY A 95 2.05 -5.10 15.87
CA GLY A 95 3.30 -5.05 15.11
C GLY A 95 4.00 -3.70 15.18
N THR A 96 5.06 -3.55 14.39
CA THR A 96 5.84 -2.30 14.31
C THR A 96 5.42 -1.52 13.09
N ALA A 97 4.78 -0.36 13.30
CA ALA A 97 4.42 0.56 12.23
C ALA A 97 5.65 0.94 11.38
N GLN A 98 5.51 0.84 10.06
CA GLN A 98 6.55 1.19 9.08
C GLN A 98 6.22 2.47 8.28
N PHE A 99 5.20 3.19 8.74
CA PHE A 99 4.82 4.51 8.26
C PHE A 99 4.84 5.48 9.43
N ASP A 100 5.06 6.75 9.13
CA ASP A 100 4.92 7.80 10.14
C ASP A 100 3.71 8.69 9.78
N PRO A 101 2.64 8.66 10.61
CA PRO A 101 1.39 9.35 10.35
C PRO A 101 1.49 10.88 10.49
N SER A 102 2.60 11.43 10.98
CA SER A 102 2.75 12.87 11.25
C SER A 102 3.14 13.75 10.05
N ILE A 103 3.61 13.16 8.94
CA ILE A 103 4.21 13.90 7.80
C ILE A 103 3.22 14.14 6.65
N ILE A 104 1.92 13.87 6.81
CA ILE A 104 0.94 13.94 5.70
C ILE A 104 0.30 15.34 5.52
N GLN A 105 0.82 16.40 6.18
CA GLN A 105 0.22 17.74 6.09
C GLN A 105 0.72 18.63 4.95
N GLU A 106 1.69 18.21 4.13
CA GLU A 106 2.12 19.04 2.99
C GLU A 106 1.47 18.55 1.68
N PRO A 107 0.57 19.34 1.07
CA PRO A 107 0.08 19.02 -0.26
C PRO A 107 1.27 19.02 -1.23
N ILE A 108 1.38 17.97 -2.04
CA ILE A 108 2.34 17.92 -3.14
C ILE A 108 1.87 18.95 -4.18
N ILE A 109 2.51 20.13 -4.19
CA ILE A 109 2.25 21.24 -5.12
C ILE A 109 2.95 20.98 -6.46
#